data_AF-A0A961S3X9-F1
#
_entry.id   AF-A0A961S3X9-F1
#
_cell.length_a   1.000
_cell.length_b   1.000
_cell.length_c   1.000
_cell.angle_alpha   90.00
_cell.angle_beta   90.00
_cell.angle_gamma   90.00
#
_symmetry.space_group_name_H-M   'P 1'
#
loop_
_entity.id
_entity.type
_entity.pdbx_description
1 polymer ?
#
loop_
_entity_poly.entity_id
_entity_poly.type
_entity_poly.pdbx_seq_one_letter_code
_entity_poly.pdbx_strand_id
1 'polypeptide(L)'
;MALKTFNPTSAGRRHLVQVDRSHLWKGKPVKSLVEGLSKNGGRGNTGRVTTRGQGGGHKRSYRMIDFKRTKADVPATVERLEYDPNRTAF
;
A
#
# COMPACT_ATOMS: atom_id res chain seq x y z
N MET A 1 -10.31 13.87 -2.14
CA MET A 1 -10.20 12.67 -3.02
C MET A 1 -11.56 12.35 -3.56
N ALA A 2 -11.69 12.22 -4.88
CA ALA A 2 -12.94 11.81 -5.49
C ALA A 2 -13.05 10.27 -5.47
N LEU A 3 -14.28 9.77 -5.35
CA LEU A 3 -14.59 8.37 -5.61
C LEU A 3 -14.89 8.20 -7.10
N LYS A 4 -14.31 7.18 -7.71
CA LYS A 4 -14.51 6.81 -9.10
C LYS A 4 -15.48 5.63 -9.17
N THR A 5 -16.62 5.86 -9.81
CA THR A 5 -17.59 4.83 -10.19
C THR A 5 -17.34 4.36 -11.63
N PHE A 6 -17.87 3.20 -11.99
CA PHE A 6 -17.69 2.60 -13.32
C PHE A 6 -19.03 2.24 -13.94
N ASN A 7 -19.11 2.30 -15.28
CA ASN A 7 -20.28 1.81 -16.01
C ASN A 7 -20.47 0.30 -15.77
N PRO A 8 -21.73 -0.18 -15.64
CA PRO A 8 -22.03 -1.57 -15.31
C PRO A 8 -21.88 -2.50 -16.53
N THR A 9 -20.69 -2.54 -17.13
CA THR A 9 -20.39 -3.38 -18.31
C THR A 9 -20.30 -4.88 -17.98
N SER A 10 -20.22 -5.23 -16.70
CA SER A 10 -20.25 -6.61 -16.20
C SER A 10 -20.78 -6.65 -14.76
N ALA A 11 -21.27 -7.80 -14.31
CA ALA A 11 -21.81 -7.97 -12.96
C ALA A 11 -20.78 -7.57 -11.87
N GLY A 12 -19.50 -7.95 -12.05
CA GLY A 12 -18.43 -7.62 -11.11
C GLY A 12 -18.07 -6.13 -11.07
N ARG A 13 -18.37 -5.35 -12.12
CA ARG A 13 -18.11 -3.90 -12.16
C ARG A 13 -19.24 -3.05 -11.58
N ARG A 14 -20.47 -3.56 -11.53
CA ARG A 14 -21.68 -2.79 -11.19
C ARG A 14 -21.58 -2.03 -9.86
N HIS A 15 -20.98 -2.64 -8.85
CA HIS A 15 -20.84 -2.07 -7.50
C HIS A 15 -19.40 -1.64 -7.18
N LEU A 16 -18.49 -1.68 -8.17
CA LEU A 16 -17.10 -1.33 -7.95
C LEU A 16 -16.96 0.19 -7.78
N VAL A 17 -16.43 0.60 -6.63
CA VAL A 17 -16.03 1.98 -6.36
C VAL A 17 -14.54 2.00 -6.02
N GLN A 18 -13.79 2.87 -6.65
CA GLN A 18 -12.36 3.05 -6.38
C GLN A 18 -12.05 4.48 -5.93
N VAL A 19 -10.98 4.66 -5.17
CA VAL A 19 -10.47 5.98 -4.83
C VAL A 19 -9.68 6.53 -6.02
N ASP A 20 -9.91 7.78 -6.40
CA ASP A 20 -9.09 8.43 -7.43
C ASP A 20 -7.65 8.65 -6.95
N ARG A 21 -6.70 8.21 -7.78
CA ARG A 21 -5.24 8.22 -7.53
C ARG A 21 -4.48 9.02 -8.58
N SER A 22 -5.19 9.84 -9.35
CA SER A 22 -4.64 10.64 -10.46
C SER A 22 -3.46 11.54 -10.07
N HIS A 23 -3.45 12.06 -8.84
CA HIS A 23 -2.43 12.94 -8.27
C HIS A 23 -1.21 12.21 -7.69
N LEU A 24 -1.24 10.88 -7.59
CA LEU A 24 -0.14 10.10 -7.05
C LEU A 24 0.93 9.85 -8.11
N TRP A 25 2.17 9.71 -7.64
CA TRP A 25 3.30 9.31 -8.47
C TRP A 25 3.05 7.96 -9.16
N LYS A 26 3.25 7.94 -10.48
CA LYS A 26 3.04 6.74 -11.32
C LYS A 26 4.29 5.86 -11.46
N GLY A 27 5.45 6.36 -11.03
CA GLY A 27 6.73 5.68 -11.19
C GLY A 27 7.04 4.67 -10.10
N LYS A 28 8.30 4.21 -10.07
CA LYS A 28 8.81 3.31 -9.02
C LYS A 28 9.08 4.08 -7.72
N PRO A 29 8.99 3.41 -6.56
CA PRO A 29 9.38 3.99 -5.27
C PRO A 29 10.89 4.24 -5.20
N VAL A 30 11.32 5.04 -4.23
CA VAL A 30 12.75 5.28 -3.94
C VAL A 30 13.42 3.97 -3.53
N LYS A 31 14.36 3.48 -4.35
CA LYS A 31 14.99 2.16 -4.16
C LYS A 31 15.67 1.98 -2.80
N SER A 32 16.28 3.03 -2.25
CA SER A 32 16.96 2.98 -0.95
C SER A 32 16.01 2.86 0.26
N LEU A 33 14.72 3.17 0.09
CA LEU A 33 13.71 3.13 1.16
C LEU A 33 12.74 1.94 1.03
N VAL A 34 13.14 0.91 0.28
CA VAL A 34 12.30 -0.25 -0.04
C VAL A 34 12.98 -1.54 0.39
N GLU A 35 12.21 -2.41 1.05
CA GLU A 35 12.65 -3.74 1.48
C GLU A 35 11.73 -4.83 0.94
N GLY A 36 12.27 -6.04 0.73
CA GLY A 36 11.47 -7.21 0.35
C GLY A 36 10.53 -7.64 1.48
N LEU A 37 9.21 -7.73 1.21
CA LEU A 37 8.24 -8.19 2.20
C LEU A 37 7.80 -9.64 1.93
N SER A 38 8.22 -10.53 2.82
CA SER A 38 7.79 -11.94 2.84
C SER A 38 6.41 -12.08 3.46
N LYS A 39 5.53 -12.88 2.86
CA LYS A 39 4.21 -13.18 3.41
C LYS A 39 4.25 -14.49 4.21
N ASN A 40 3.69 -14.47 5.41
CA ASN A 40 3.55 -15.67 6.25
C ASN A 40 2.27 -16.48 5.95
N GLY A 41 1.30 -15.91 5.22
CA GLY A 41 0.03 -16.57 4.90
C GLY A 41 -0.81 -16.91 6.14
N GLY A 42 -0.74 -16.09 7.21
CA GLY A 42 -1.47 -16.34 8.45
C GLY A 42 -0.88 -17.46 9.33
N ARG A 43 0.33 -17.92 9.02
CA ARG A 43 1.04 -18.95 9.79
C ARG A 43 2.00 -18.34 10.82
N GLY A 44 2.05 -18.96 12.00
CA GLY A 44 3.00 -18.61 13.06
C GLY A 44 4.38 -19.25 12.86
N ASN A 45 5.28 -19.06 13.83
CA ASN A 45 6.64 -19.61 13.81
C ASN A 45 6.69 -21.15 13.78
N THR A 46 5.66 -21.84 14.29
CA THR A 46 5.53 -23.30 14.23
C THR A 46 4.97 -23.82 12.89
N GLY A 47 4.71 -22.93 11.92
CA GLY A 47 4.13 -23.26 10.62
C GLY A 47 2.62 -23.53 10.65
N ARG A 48 2.00 -23.56 11.84
CA ARG A 48 0.54 -23.72 11.99
C ARG A 48 -0.18 -22.42 11.66
N VAL A 49 -1.38 -22.54 11.08
CA VAL A 49 -2.27 -21.39 10.84
C VAL A 49 -2.73 -20.84 12.17
N THR A 50 -2.32 -19.61 12.49
CA THR A 50 -2.76 -18.88 13.69
C THR A 50 -3.86 -17.86 13.35
N THR A 51 -3.86 -17.35 12.11
CA THR A 51 -4.87 -16.39 11.61
C THR A 51 -5.52 -16.91 10.33
N ARG A 52 -6.85 -17.03 10.34
CA ARG A 52 -7.63 -17.50 9.18
C ARG A 52 -7.89 -16.36 8.18
N GLY A 53 -8.19 -16.71 6.93
CA GLY A 53 -8.52 -15.75 5.87
C GLY A 53 -7.31 -14.97 5.30
N GLN A 54 -6.09 -15.32 5.70
CA GLN A 54 -4.86 -14.73 5.18
C GLN A 54 -4.15 -15.70 4.22
N GLY A 55 -3.73 -15.22 3.05
CA GLY A 55 -3.07 -16.03 2.03
C GLY A 55 -3.19 -15.38 0.66
N GLY A 56 -2.27 -15.70 -0.25
CA GLY A 56 -2.27 -15.14 -1.61
C GLY A 56 -2.03 -13.63 -1.66
N GLY A 57 -2.74 -12.96 -2.58
CA GLY A 57 -2.61 -11.54 -2.89
C GLY A 57 -1.30 -11.17 -3.61
N HIS A 58 -1.26 -9.99 -4.24
CA HIS A 58 -0.09 -9.54 -5.01
C HIS A 58 1.17 -9.39 -4.14
N LYS A 59 2.36 -9.67 -4.69
CA LYS A 59 3.65 -9.46 -4.01
C LYS A 59 3.83 -7.97 -3.70
N ARG A 60 4.36 -7.66 -2.52
CA ARG A 60 4.58 -6.27 -2.07
C ARG A 60 6.02 -6.11 -1.62
N SER A 61 6.51 -4.88 -1.71
CA SER A 61 7.73 -4.46 -1.04
C SER A 61 7.34 -3.50 0.07
N TYR A 62 8.01 -3.60 1.21
CA TYR A 62 7.81 -2.71 2.35
C TYR A 62 8.43 -1.35 2.06
N ARG A 63 7.74 -0.27 2.44
CA ARG A 63 8.26 1.10 2.38
C ARG A 63 8.66 1.52 3.78
N MET A 64 9.92 1.90 3.95
CA MET A 64 10.41 2.39 5.23
C MET A 64 9.84 3.79 5.46
N ILE A 65 9.02 3.93 6.50
CA ILE A 65 8.40 5.21 6.86
C ILE A 65 8.97 5.69 8.19
N ASP A 66 9.35 6.95 8.22
CA ASP A 66 9.78 7.62 9.43
C ASP A 66 8.57 7.99 10.30
N PHE A 67 8.24 7.12 11.24
CA PHE A 67 7.22 7.36 12.25
C PHE A 67 7.73 8.17 13.46
N LYS A 68 9.06 8.30 13.63
CA LYS A 68 9.65 8.93 14.82
C LYS A 68 9.93 10.42 14.63
N ARG A 69 10.25 10.85 13.40
CA ARG A 69 10.52 12.26 13.05
C ARG A 69 11.46 12.95 14.04
N THR A 70 12.63 12.37 14.26
CA THR A 70 13.60 12.85 15.27
C THR A 70 14.33 14.13 14.87
N LYS A 71 14.26 14.55 13.60
CA LYS A 71 14.88 15.79 13.13
C LYS A 71 13.96 16.98 13.43
N ALA A 72 14.13 17.58 14.60
CA ALA A 72 13.47 18.83 14.96
C ALA A 72 14.13 20.02 14.22
N ASP A 73 13.32 21.01 13.85
CA ASP A 73 13.76 22.29 13.26
C ASP A 73 14.57 22.19 11.95
N VAL A 74 14.56 21.04 11.29
CA VAL A 74 15.15 20.86 9.96
C VAL A 74 14.02 20.91 8.91
N PRO A 75 13.99 21.92 8.03
CA PRO A 75 12.97 21.99 6.98
C PRO A 75 13.18 20.86 5.95
N ALA A 76 12.07 20.35 5.42
CA ALA A 76 12.06 19.37 4.35
C ALA A 76 11.03 19.76 3.29
N THR A 77 11.35 19.50 2.03
CA THR A 77 10.44 19.74 0.90
C THR A 77 9.69 18.46 0.56
N VAL A 78 8.39 18.55 0.34
CA VAL A 78 7.60 17.42 -0.16
C VAL A 78 7.91 17.24 -1.65
N GLU A 79 8.66 16.19 -1.99
CA GLU A 79 8.99 15.91 -3.40
C GLU A 79 7.79 15.37 -4.18
N ARG A 80 7.09 14.37 -3.62
CA ARG A 80 5.95 13.70 -4.27
C ARG A 80 5.14 12.88 -3.27
N LEU A 81 3.91 12.54 -3.67
CA LEU A 81 3.03 11.61 -2.97
C LEU A 81 3.01 10.28 -3.72
N GLU A 82 3.21 9.17 -3.03
CA GLU A 82 3.27 7.84 -3.63
C GLU A 82 2.16 6.93 -3.07
N TYR A 83 1.83 5.87 -3.81
CA TYR A 83 0.95 4.82 -3.30
C TYR A 83 1.74 3.80 -2.47
N ASP A 84 1.28 3.49 -1.24
CA ASP A 84 1.81 2.40 -0.41
C ASP A 84 0.83 1.21 -0.24
N PRO A 85 0.98 0.09 -0.98
CA PRO A 85 0.24 -1.17 -0.79
C PRO A 85 0.31 -1.83 0.60
N ASN A 86 1.12 -1.32 1.53
CA ASN A 86 1.22 -1.86 2.89
C ASN A 86 0.33 -1.13 3.90
N ARG A 87 -0.32 -0.03 3.50
CA ARG A 87 -1.22 0.76 4.35
C ARG A 87 -2.36 1.38 3.55
N THR A 88 -3.29 2.04 4.25
CA THR A 88 -4.42 2.75 3.63
C THR A 88 -4.11 4.21 3.29
N ALA A 89 -3.18 4.84 4.01
CA ALA A 89 -2.70 6.20 3.74
C ALA A 89 -1.76 6.25 2.52
N PHE A 90 -1.58 7.46 1.98
CA PHE A 90 -0.62 7.78 0.91
C PHE A 90 0.60 8.51 1.49
#